data_AF-A0A8J2E7Y3-F1
#
_entry.id   AF-A0A8J2E7Y3-F1
#
_cell.length_a   1.000
_cell.length_b   1.000
_cell.length_c   1.000
_cell.angle_alpha   90.00
_cell.angle_beta   90.00
_cell.angle_gamma   90.00
#
_symmetry.space_group_name_H-M   'P 1'
#
loop_
_entity.id
_entity.type
_entity.pdbx_description
1 polymer ?
#
loop_
_entity_poly.entity_id
_entity_poly.type
_entity_poly.pdbx_seq_one_letter_code
_entity_poly.pdbx_strand_id
1 'polypeptide(L)' 'MSLTQSYFPNYFSINEILATEERIQCKIEVNLPRLGFLDITSDLSDLKPGTKLEFPFWLASSLQSRRTPI' A
#
# COMPACT_ATOMS: atom_id res chain seq x y z
N MET A 1 25.26 -17.89 9.48
CA MET A 1 24.25 -17.63 10.52
C MET A 1 23.36 -16.53 9.99
N SER A 2 22.10 -16.83 9.69
CA SER A 2 21.20 -15.89 9.01
C SER A 2 20.44 -15.06 10.06
N LEU A 3 20.58 -13.73 10.04
CA LEU A 3 19.85 -12.78 10.90
C LEU A 3 18.34 -12.69 10.57
N THR A 4 17.83 -13.61 9.76
CA THR A 4 16.52 -13.56 9.12
C THR A 4 15.36 -14.02 10.00
N GLN A 5 15.64 -14.56 11.19
CA GLN A 5 14.60 -15.14 12.04
C GLN A 5 13.81 -14.11 12.86
N SER A 6 14.26 -12.85 12.89
CA SER A 6 13.67 -11.79 13.72
C SER A 6 12.67 -10.88 13.00
N TYR A 7 12.57 -10.95 11.66
CA TYR A 7 11.69 -10.09 10.87
C TYR A 7 10.72 -10.96 10.06
N PHE A 8 9.41 -10.82 10.30
CA PHE A 8 8.38 -11.46 9.50
C PHE A 8 7.41 -10.39 8.94
N PRO A 9 7.25 -10.29 7.62
CA PRO A 9 8.01 -11.02 6.58
C PRO A 9 9.50 -10.66 6.58
N ASN A 10 10.34 -11.55 6.04
CA ASN A 10 11.79 -11.42 6.10
C ASN A 10 12.26 -10.24 5.23
N TYR A 11 12.61 -9.14 5.90
CA TYR A 11 13.03 -7.88 5.28
C TYR A 11 14.20 -8.03 4.28
N PHE A 12 15.12 -8.96 4.53
CA PHE A 12 16.31 -9.16 3.67
C PHE A 12 16.14 -10.25 2.62
N SER A 13 15.01 -10.96 2.61
CA SER A 13 14.74 -11.98 1.60
C SER A 13 14.33 -11.33 0.28
N ILE A 14 15.15 -11.52 -0.76
CA ILE A 14 14.83 -11.05 -2.12
C ILE A 14 13.50 -11.64 -2.60
N ASN A 15 13.22 -12.91 -2.29
CA ASN A 15 11.97 -13.55 -2.70
C ASN A 15 10.75 -12.89 -2.03
N GLU A 16 10.87 -12.49 -0.76
CA GLU A 16 9.78 -11.79 -0.06
C GLU A 16 9.61 -10.36 -0.60
N ILE A 17 10.71 -9.65 -0.87
CA ILE A 17 10.66 -8.31 -1.49
C ILE A 17 9.93 -8.39 -2.83
N LEU A 18 10.31 -9.34 -3.69
CA LEU A 18 9.68 -9.54 -4.99
C LEU A 18 8.21 -9.96 -4.88
N ALA A 19 7.88 -10.83 -3.92
CA ALA A 19 6.50 -11.23 -3.67
C ALA A 19 5.62 -10.05 -3.24
N THR A 20 6.13 -9.18 -2.36
CA THR A 20 5.37 -8.04 -1.84
C THR A 20 5.22 -6.87 -2.82
N GLU A 21 6.03 -6.84 -3.88
CA GLU A 21 5.93 -5.84 -4.97
C GLU A 21 4.75 -6.10 -5.92
N GLU A 22 4.14 -7.28 -5.85
CA GLU A 22 2.97 -7.62 -6.66
C GLU A 22 1.84 -6.58 -6.46
N ARG A 23 1.32 -6.07 -7.57
CA ARG A 23 0.24 -5.08 -7.59
C ARG A 23 -1.10 -5.77 -7.39
N ILE A 24 -1.87 -5.25 -6.43
CA ILE A 24 -3.22 -5.72 -6.13
C ILE A 24 -4.23 -4.59 -6.30
N GLN A 25 -5.45 -4.94 -6.68
CA GLN A 25 -6.56 -3.99 -6.76
C GLN A 25 -7.03 -3.59 -5.36
N CYS A 26 -7.03 -2.29 -5.08
CA CYS A 26 -7.48 -1.71 -3.83
C CYS A 26 -8.63 -0.73 -4.06
N LYS A 27 -9.51 -0.62 -3.06
CA LYS A 27 -10.59 0.39 -3.03
C LYS A 27 -10.33 1.34 -1.88
N ILE A 28 -10.34 2.63 -2.17
CA ILE A 28 -10.20 3.67 -1.16
C ILE A 28 -11.51 3.78 -0.36
N GLU A 29 -11.43 3.65 0.96
CA GLU A 29 -12.59 3.76 1.86
C GLU A 29 -12.76 5.16 2.48
N VAL A 30 -11.68 5.95 2.55
CA VAL A 30 -11.62 7.25 3.21
C VAL A 30 -11.09 8.32 2.26
N ASN A 31 -11.45 9.58 2.49
CA ASN A 31 -10.90 10.67 1.68
C ASN A 31 -9.41 10.85 1.99
N LEU A 32 -8.56 10.84 0.96
CA LEU A 32 -7.11 10.97 1.07
C LEU A 32 -6.68 12.31 0.43
N PRO A 33 -6.48 13.38 1.24
CA PRO A 33 -6.16 14.69 0.73
C PRO A 33 -4.77 14.74 0.09
N ARG A 34 -4.61 15.52 -0.98
CA ARG A 34 -3.35 15.72 -1.71
C ARG A 34 -2.73 14.46 -2.34
N LEU A 35 -3.46 13.35 -2.38
CA LEU A 35 -3.03 12.06 -2.91
C LEU A 35 -3.66 11.73 -4.27
N GLY A 36 -4.27 12.71 -4.93
CA GLY A 36 -4.90 12.50 -6.24
C GLY A 36 -3.93 12.12 -7.35
N PHE A 37 -2.63 12.45 -7.21
CA PHE A 37 -1.58 12.03 -8.16
C PHE A 37 -1.39 10.50 -8.24
N LEU A 38 -1.94 9.73 -7.30
CA LEU A 38 -1.92 8.27 -7.34
C LEU A 38 -2.88 7.71 -8.40
N ASP A 39 -3.88 8.49 -8.80
CA ASP A 39 -4.79 8.16 -9.89
C ASP A 39 -4.39 8.93 -11.15
N ILE A 40 -3.71 8.23 -12.07
CA ILE A 40 -3.25 8.81 -13.35
C ILE A 40 -4.44 9.26 -14.21
N THR A 41 -5.65 8.75 -13.95
CA THR A 41 -6.85 9.09 -14.71
C THR A 41 -7.58 10.33 -14.18
N SER A 42 -7.18 10.85 -13.02
CA SER A 42 -7.85 11.97 -12.37
C SER A 42 -6.94 13.18 -12.23
N ASP A 43 -7.41 14.36 -12.64
CA ASP A 43 -6.73 15.64 -12.38
C ASP A 43 -7.09 16.22 -11.00
N LEU A 44 -7.69 15.42 -10.12
CA LEU A 44 -8.11 15.86 -8.79
C LEU A 44 -6.89 15.97 -7.87
N SER A 45 -6.89 16.96 -6.98
CA SER A 45 -5.84 17.06 -5.94
C SER A 45 -5.97 15.96 -4.90
N ASP A 46 -7.19 15.50 -4.63
CA ASP A 46 -7.55 14.58 -3.56
C ASP A 46 -8.06 13.26 -4.12
N LEU A 47 -7.74 12.17 -3.43
CA LEU A 47 -8.18 10.83 -3.78
C LEU A 47 -9.45 10.48 -3.00
N LYS A 48 -10.56 10.31 -3.74
CA LYS A 48 -11.90 10.17 -3.17
C LYS A 48 -12.22 8.74 -2.72
N PRO A 49 -13.14 8.57 -1.75
CA PRO A 49 -13.68 7.25 -1.43
C PRO A 49 -14.35 6.61 -2.64
N GLY A 50 -14.16 5.31 -2.80
CA GLY A 50 -14.72 4.52 -3.91
C GLY A 50 -13.81 4.38 -5.12
N THR A 51 -12.74 5.17 -5.23
CA THR A 51 -11.76 5.02 -6.30
C THR A 51 -11.06 3.67 -6.19
N LYS A 52 -10.92 2.98 -7.34
CA LYS A 52 -10.21 1.70 -7.46
C LYS A 52 -8.86 1.95 -8.11
N LEU A 53 -7.79 1.56 -7.43
CA LEU A 53 -6.40 1.71 -7.90
C LEU A 53 -5.63 0.41 -7.67
N GLU A 54 -4.46 0.32 -8.28
CA GLU A 54 -3.54 -0.79 -8.05
C GLU A 54 -2.35 -0.33 -7.21
N PHE A 55 -2.13 -0.99 -6.07
CA PHE A 55 -0.99 -0.74 -5.20
C PHE A 55 -0.17 -2.00 -4.98
N PRO A 56 1.15 -1.88 -4.80
CA PRO A 56 1.96 -2.99 -4.29
C PRO A 56 1.43 -3.50 -2.95
N PHE A 57 1.50 -4.81 -2.72
CA PHE A 57 1.00 -5.44 -1.50
C PHE A 57 1.64 -4.86 -0.22
N TRP A 58 2.93 -4.54 -0.22
CA TRP A 58 3.59 -3.94 0.95
C TRP A 58 2.98 -2.59 1.36
N LEU A 59 2.51 -1.81 0.38
CA LEU A 59 1.86 -0.51 0.64
C LEU A 59 0.42 -0.73 1.11
N ALA A 60 -0.33 -1.55 0.38
CA ALA A 60 -1.73 -1.84 0.68
C ALA A 60 -1.92 -2.45 2.08
N SER A 61 -1.07 -3.41 2.45
CA SER A 61 -1.08 -4.03 3.79
C SER A 61 -0.83 -3.01 4.91
N SER A 62 0.07 -2.06 4.69
CA SER A 62 0.37 -0.99 5.64
C SER A 62 -0.81 -0.02 5.81
N LEU A 63 -1.51 0.31 4.72
CA LEU A 63 -2.67 1.22 4.71
C LEU A 63 -3.94 0.57 5.28
N GLN A 64 -4.10 -0.75 5.14
CA GLN A 64 -5.27 -1.48 5.65
C GLN A 64 -5.37 -1.43 7.19
N SER A 65 -4.24 -1.27 7.88
CA SER A 65 -4.22 -1.17 9.34
C SER A 65 -4.86 0.15 9.77
N ARG A 66 -6.16 0.12 10.06
CA ARG A 66 -6.95 1.28 10.49
C ARG A 66 -6.30 1.91 11.72
N ARG A 67 -5.50 2.95 11.53
CA ARG A 67 -5.16 3.88 12.60
C ARG A 67 -6.34 4.84 12.76
N THR A 68 -6.96 4.85 13.93
CA THR A 68 -7.83 5.96 14.31
C THR A 68 -6.98 7.23 14.34
N PRO A 69 -7.38 8.30 13.64
CA PRO A 69 -6.72 9.59 13.81
C PRO A 69 -6.84 10.00 15.28
N ILE A 70 -5.70 10.30 15.90
CA ILE A 70 -5.59 10.90 17.24
C ILE A 70 -5.89 12.40 17.18
#